data_AF-A0A164RT90-F1
#
_entry.id   AF-A0A164RT90-F1
#
_cell.length_a   1.000
_cell.length_b   1.000
_cell.length_c   1.000
_cell.angle_alpha   90.00
_cell.angle_beta   90.00
_cell.angle_gamma   90.00
#
_symmetry.space_group_name_H-M   'P 1'
#
loop_
_entity.id
_entity.type
_entity.pdbx_description
1 polymer ?
#
loop_
_entity_poly.entity_id
_entity_poly.type
_entity_poly.pdbx_seq_one_letter_code
_entity_poly.pdbx_strand_id
1 'polypeptide(L)'
;MTRSTLTPEQQTPSTPRRARRRPAAALLAVGLLSGAGLVVPATSAAAADAVNPFDLAGGFSVYAREDARLGNHETEGSVAVGGELTVRAEGGMYAIVHQVAGTADYTIPTVDGDPTRLLVGSYATTSGLTQITNAGVPAGSGAELEGYLKVVGDDPAFDTYQRGDWVRYRTEVDEAPSIDATNQKWPDGATTVATQRDSVAAYVEAGATETAEVRQCLADLVPSGSAHVLSVTEDVGDRVVLSALEPGRPNVVDYATIADAYTVQFADGVLPSADTPLVVSVPAGTTDVRGSVFGAEGAAARSVLWDLSQLEGPVTLGTGGTRLDGSVYAPTADLTVEAAPLDGQVVAQNLTLLGGEAHAYLFAGSIPCATEPVVETGSLTVTKRVAGDAASTVPAGTTFTVAYDADGSTGELTVPVGGSATVADLPLGTEVVLSEPGLPAVDGVEWGEPTWQVDGAAVEPGDDGTVRVEIGTTADVAVVLTNTADTPVEPTPTPPTPTPTEPTTPTAPVTPDAPTPPAADGGSDGLATTGVQAWGVALAATVLVVLGVTVLALRRRQDA
;
A
#
# COMPACT_ATOMS: atom_id res chain seq x y z
N MET A 1 -5.78 -11.52 84.96
CA MET A 1 -4.85 -10.82 85.87
C MET A 1 -3.60 -10.45 85.07
N THR A 2 -3.05 -9.23 85.25
CA THR A 2 -1.71 -8.73 84.83
C THR A 2 -1.22 -9.07 83.39
N ARG A 3 -1.16 -8.12 82.45
CA ARG A 3 -0.13 -7.05 82.27
C ARG A 3 1.29 -7.61 82.04
N SER A 4 2.11 -7.11 81.10
CA SER A 4 2.23 -5.72 80.64
C SER A 4 2.52 -5.53 79.14
N THR A 5 2.09 -4.39 78.61
CA THR A 5 2.64 -3.71 77.43
C THR A 5 3.99 -3.06 77.73
N LEU A 6 4.78 -2.74 76.68
CA LEU A 6 5.67 -1.57 76.64
C LEU A 6 6.18 -1.29 75.22
N THR A 7 5.90 -0.10 74.71
CA THR A 7 6.63 0.58 73.62
C THR A 7 7.31 1.80 74.25
N PRO A 8 8.46 2.25 73.75
CA PRO A 8 8.50 3.68 73.40
C PRO A 8 9.37 4.07 72.19
N GLU A 9 8.84 5.08 71.49
CA GLU A 9 9.50 6.28 70.94
C GLU A 9 10.50 6.25 69.76
N GLN A 10 10.37 7.35 69.01
CA GLN A 10 11.14 7.75 67.83
C GLN A 10 12.49 8.39 68.21
N GLN A 11 13.45 8.36 67.29
CA GLN A 11 14.35 9.51 67.10
C GLN A 11 14.84 9.63 65.65
N THR A 12 15.02 10.87 65.21
CA THR A 12 15.20 11.32 63.82
C THR A 12 16.66 11.27 63.33
N PRO A 13 16.94 11.47 62.02
CA PRO A 13 18.16 10.96 61.39
C PRO A 13 19.38 11.88 61.51
N SER A 14 20.58 11.29 61.36
CA SER A 14 21.85 12.02 61.22
C SER A 14 22.57 11.68 59.91
N THR A 15 22.57 12.61 58.95
CA THR A 15 23.72 12.79 58.03
C THR A 15 24.76 13.62 58.76
N PRO A 16 26.09 13.38 58.61
CA PRO A 16 26.77 13.90 57.40
C PRO A 16 28.08 13.19 56.97
N ARG A 17 28.46 13.30 55.69
CA ARG A 17 29.64 14.09 55.23
C ARG A 17 30.00 13.87 53.75
N ARG A 18 30.15 14.98 53.02
CA ARG A 18 30.95 15.05 51.78
C ARG A 18 32.44 14.83 52.09
N ALA A 19 33.13 14.15 51.18
CA ALA A 19 34.56 14.36 50.94
C ALA A 19 34.86 14.34 49.43
N ARG A 20 35.17 15.50 48.84
CA ARG A 20 35.75 15.60 47.49
C ARG A 20 37.24 15.22 47.55
N ARG A 21 37.76 14.57 46.48
CA ARG A 21 39.09 14.85 45.90
C ARG A 21 39.26 14.19 44.51
N ARG A 22 39.30 15.03 43.47
CA ARG A 22 40.05 14.85 42.19
C ARG A 22 41.51 15.33 42.44
N PRO A 23 42.57 14.95 41.68
CA PRO A 23 42.72 15.17 40.22
C PRO A 23 43.33 13.98 39.43
N ALA A 24 42.92 13.75 38.18
CA ALA A 24 43.53 14.23 36.92
C ALA A 24 44.93 13.67 36.60
N ALA A 25 45.03 12.93 35.50
CA ALA A 25 46.26 12.64 34.76
C ALA A 25 46.03 13.06 33.30
N ALA A 26 46.96 13.85 32.75
CA ALA A 26 46.94 14.29 31.37
C ALA A 26 47.90 13.44 30.54
N LEU A 27 47.50 13.07 29.33
CA LEU A 27 48.37 12.51 28.31
C LEU A 27 48.23 13.35 27.04
N LEU A 28 49.32 13.99 26.63
CA LEU A 28 49.44 14.59 25.30
C LEU A 28 49.69 13.47 24.29
N ALA A 29 48.98 13.49 23.17
CA ALA A 29 49.42 12.90 21.92
C ALA A 29 49.13 13.91 20.79
N VAL A 30 50.17 14.38 20.12
CA VAL A 30 50.07 15.17 18.90
C VAL A 30 50.50 14.27 17.74
N GLY A 31 49.65 14.08 16.75
CA GLY A 31 49.91 13.18 15.63
C GLY A 31 48.88 13.31 14.50
N LEU A 32 49.15 14.25 13.60
CA LEU A 32 48.74 14.31 12.18
C LEU A 32 47.58 13.39 11.73
N LEU A 33 46.43 13.99 11.42
CA LEU A 33 45.44 13.42 10.52
C LEU A 33 45.04 14.44 9.44
N SER A 34 45.27 14.05 8.19
CA SER A 34 44.98 14.82 6.99
C SER A 34 43.50 14.70 6.59
N GLY A 35 42.96 15.71 5.91
CA GLY A 35 41.71 15.57 5.16
C GLY A 35 40.44 15.49 6.00
N ALA A 36 40.04 16.62 6.61
CA ALA A 36 38.66 16.81 7.03
C ALA A 36 37.77 16.98 5.78
N GLY A 37 37.34 15.87 5.20
CA GLY A 37 36.19 15.87 4.30
C GLY A 37 34.98 16.41 5.05
N LEU A 38 34.20 17.26 4.39
CA LEU A 38 32.95 17.76 4.96
C LEU A 38 31.96 16.59 4.98
N VAL A 39 31.93 15.83 6.08
CA VAL A 39 30.84 14.89 6.33
C VAL A 39 29.63 15.75 6.63
N VAL A 40 28.85 16.04 5.59
CA VAL A 40 27.46 16.44 5.76
C VAL A 40 26.84 15.31 6.59
N PRO A 41 26.32 15.60 7.80
CA PRO A 41 25.58 14.57 8.52
C PRO A 41 24.43 14.17 7.61
N ALA A 42 24.35 12.89 7.26
CA ALA A 42 23.15 12.35 6.65
C ALA A 42 21.99 12.85 7.51
N THR A 43 21.05 13.57 6.90
CA THR A 43 19.81 13.95 7.57
C THR A 43 19.25 12.67 8.13
N SER A 44 19.21 12.58 9.46
CA SER A 44 18.54 11.48 10.13
C SER A 44 17.12 11.50 9.57
N ALA A 45 16.77 10.49 8.77
CA ALA A 45 15.40 10.28 8.36
C ALA A 45 14.60 10.35 9.65
N ALA A 46 13.61 11.25 9.70
CA ALA A 46 12.64 11.20 10.77
C ALA A 46 12.12 9.76 10.77
N ALA A 47 12.06 9.12 11.93
CA ALA A 47 11.38 7.84 12.02
C ALA A 47 9.96 8.11 11.51
N ALA A 48 9.60 7.50 10.39
CA ALA A 48 8.23 7.55 9.88
C ALA A 48 7.32 7.10 11.02
N ASP A 49 6.25 7.83 11.30
CA ASP A 49 5.31 7.44 12.34
C ASP A 49 4.77 6.05 11.97
N ALA A 50 5.10 5.07 12.80
CA ALA A 50 4.83 3.68 12.52
C ALA A 50 3.66 3.21 13.38
N VAL A 51 2.61 2.71 12.73
CA VAL A 51 1.34 2.34 13.35
C VAL A 51 1.25 0.83 13.55
N ASN A 52 0.58 0.37 14.60
CA ASN A 52 0.01 -0.98 14.61
C ASN A 52 -1.48 -0.84 14.25
N PRO A 53 -1.95 -1.41 13.11
CA PRO A 53 -3.37 -1.33 12.74
C PRO A 53 -4.33 -1.83 13.84
N PHE A 54 -3.88 -2.73 14.70
CA PHE A 54 -4.64 -3.29 15.82
C PHE A 54 -4.60 -2.45 17.10
N ASP A 55 -3.95 -1.28 17.11
CA ASP A 55 -4.14 -0.28 18.17
C ASP A 55 -5.62 0.16 18.24
N LEU A 56 -6.33 0.11 17.09
CA LEU A 56 -7.78 0.28 16.98
C LEU A 56 -8.59 -0.72 17.83
N ALA A 57 -8.02 -1.88 18.15
CA ALA A 57 -8.65 -2.91 18.98
C ALA A 57 -8.38 -2.72 20.48
N GLY A 58 -7.62 -1.70 20.91
CA GLY A 58 -7.39 -1.39 22.33
C GLY A 58 -6.81 -2.54 23.17
N GLY A 59 -6.18 -3.55 22.54
CA GLY A 59 -5.69 -4.78 23.19
C GLY A 59 -6.69 -5.95 23.27
N PHE A 60 -7.89 -5.83 22.71
CA PHE A 60 -8.83 -6.94 22.54
C PHE A 60 -8.39 -7.87 21.39
N SER A 61 -8.47 -9.19 21.57
CA SER A 61 -8.14 -10.19 20.53
C SER A 61 -9.20 -10.25 19.42
N VAL A 62 -10.44 -9.91 19.77
CA VAL A 62 -11.57 -9.82 18.85
C VAL A 62 -12.26 -8.47 19.06
N TYR A 63 -12.36 -7.65 18.01
CA TYR A 63 -13.13 -6.41 18.05
C TYR A 63 -14.08 -6.29 16.84
N ALA A 64 -15.38 -6.24 17.13
CA ALA A 64 -16.39 -5.76 16.18
C ALA A 64 -16.78 -4.33 16.55
N ARG A 65 -16.68 -3.40 15.60
CA ARG A 65 -17.01 -1.98 15.81
C ARG A 65 -18.51 -1.74 15.95
N GLU A 66 -19.30 -2.59 15.30
CA GLU A 66 -20.76 -2.69 15.36
C GLU A 66 -21.14 -4.06 15.95
N ASP A 67 -21.95 -4.87 15.27
CA ASP A 67 -22.53 -6.10 15.81
C ASP A 67 -21.59 -7.31 15.64
N ALA A 68 -21.74 -8.32 16.51
CA ALA A 68 -20.99 -9.57 16.43
C ALA A 68 -21.85 -10.82 16.59
N ARG A 69 -21.54 -11.86 15.80
CA ARG A 69 -22.07 -13.21 15.95
C ARG A 69 -20.96 -14.22 16.22
N LEU A 70 -20.96 -14.80 17.42
CA LEU A 70 -20.02 -15.85 17.81
C LEU A 70 -20.67 -17.23 17.63
N GLY A 71 -20.37 -17.87 16.49
CA GLY A 71 -20.77 -19.23 16.12
C GLY A 71 -19.68 -20.29 16.28
N ASN A 72 -18.42 -19.86 16.45
CA ASN A 72 -17.27 -20.68 16.78
C ASN A 72 -17.39 -21.35 18.17
N HIS A 73 -16.43 -22.19 18.56
CA HIS A 73 -16.49 -23.01 19.77
C HIS A 73 -16.08 -22.27 21.05
N GLU A 74 -15.00 -21.51 20.96
CA GLU A 74 -14.32 -20.83 22.06
C GLU A 74 -13.52 -19.66 21.49
N THR A 75 -13.32 -18.61 22.29
CA THR A 75 -12.35 -17.54 22.00
C THR A 75 -11.39 -17.36 23.18
N GLU A 76 -10.10 -17.40 22.90
CA GLU A 76 -9.05 -16.94 23.80
C GLU A 76 -8.90 -15.41 23.74
N GLY A 77 -8.38 -14.81 24.82
CA GLY A 77 -8.14 -13.38 24.87
C GLY A 77 -9.39 -12.63 25.32
N SER A 78 -9.68 -11.51 24.67
CA SER A 78 -10.73 -10.58 25.10
C SER A 78 -11.52 -10.10 23.89
N VAL A 79 -12.83 -10.03 24.04
CA VAL A 79 -13.79 -9.67 23.00
C VAL A 79 -14.40 -8.30 23.29
N ALA A 80 -14.41 -7.42 22.29
CA ALA A 80 -15.15 -6.17 22.27
C ALA A 80 -16.19 -6.18 21.14
N VAL A 81 -17.40 -5.71 21.40
CA VAL A 81 -18.50 -5.61 20.41
C VAL A 81 -19.20 -4.27 20.61
N GLY A 82 -19.17 -3.39 19.62
CA GLY A 82 -19.72 -2.04 19.76
C GLY A 82 -21.24 -1.97 19.86
N GLY A 83 -21.92 -2.84 19.12
CA GLY A 83 -23.37 -3.02 19.12
C GLY A 83 -23.79 -4.27 19.89
N GLU A 84 -24.65 -5.08 19.27
CA GLU A 84 -25.23 -6.28 19.86
C GLU A 84 -24.33 -7.51 19.64
N LEU A 85 -23.99 -8.19 20.75
CA LEU A 85 -23.39 -9.52 20.70
C LEU A 85 -24.47 -10.62 20.67
N THR A 86 -24.47 -11.42 19.60
CA THR A 86 -25.19 -12.69 19.52
C THR A 86 -24.23 -13.87 19.69
N VAL A 87 -24.45 -14.74 20.69
CA VAL A 87 -23.71 -16.00 20.87
C VAL A 87 -24.60 -17.19 20.49
N ARG A 88 -24.04 -18.21 19.83
CA ARG A 88 -24.78 -19.43 19.43
C ARG A 88 -25.56 -20.07 20.59
N ALA A 89 -26.80 -20.48 20.31
CA ALA A 89 -27.67 -21.14 21.29
C ALA A 89 -27.44 -22.65 21.42
N GLU A 90 -26.83 -23.28 20.40
CA GLU A 90 -26.51 -24.71 20.35
C GLU A 90 -25.00 -24.95 20.52
N GLY A 91 -24.61 -26.18 20.89
CA GLY A 91 -23.20 -26.54 21.10
C GLY A 91 -22.69 -26.38 22.54
N GLY A 92 -23.55 -25.96 23.48
CA GLY A 92 -23.22 -25.84 24.90
C GLY A 92 -22.82 -24.43 25.32
N MET A 93 -22.04 -24.33 26.40
CA MET A 93 -21.49 -23.05 26.88
C MET A 93 -20.40 -22.57 25.91
N TYR A 94 -20.50 -21.33 25.45
CA TYR A 94 -19.42 -20.64 24.75
C TYR A 94 -18.45 -20.07 25.79
N ALA A 95 -17.16 -20.43 25.72
CA ALA A 95 -16.17 -19.94 26.68
C ALA A 95 -15.29 -18.82 26.09
N ILE A 96 -15.07 -17.79 26.90
CA ILE A 96 -14.04 -16.77 26.74
C ILE A 96 -13.00 -17.00 27.83
N VAL A 97 -11.77 -17.31 27.44
CA VAL A 97 -10.73 -17.85 28.31
C VAL A 97 -9.39 -17.14 28.14
N HIS A 98 -8.40 -17.44 28.98
CA HIS A 98 -7.05 -16.95 28.75
C HIS A 98 -6.33 -17.76 27.68
N GLN A 99 -6.28 -19.08 27.85
CA GLN A 99 -5.51 -19.97 27.00
C GLN A 99 -6.03 -21.41 27.14
N VAL A 100 -6.15 -22.10 26.02
CA VAL A 100 -6.31 -23.55 25.91
C VAL A 100 -5.24 -24.12 24.97
N ALA A 101 -4.98 -23.47 23.84
CA ALA A 101 -4.02 -23.92 22.83
C ALA A 101 -3.10 -22.80 22.31
N GLY A 102 -3.55 -21.55 22.23
CA GLY A 102 -2.76 -20.41 21.78
C GLY A 102 -1.72 -19.95 22.79
N THR A 103 -1.38 -18.66 22.78
CA THR A 103 -0.39 -18.08 23.70
C THR A 103 -1.05 -17.46 24.95
N ALA A 104 -0.43 -17.62 26.11
CA ALA A 104 -0.79 -16.90 27.34
C ALA A 104 -0.06 -15.54 27.48
N ASP A 105 0.90 -15.23 26.59
CA ASP A 105 1.74 -14.04 26.66
C ASP A 105 1.07 -12.82 25.99
N TYR A 106 0.04 -12.28 26.66
CA TYR A 106 -0.59 -11.01 26.32
C TYR A 106 -1.18 -10.33 27.56
N THR A 107 -1.38 -9.01 27.47
CA THR A 107 -2.04 -8.22 28.52
C THR A 107 -3.54 -8.13 28.24
N ILE A 108 -4.39 -8.24 29.27
CA ILE A 108 -5.84 -8.02 29.13
C ILE A 108 -6.12 -6.51 29.13
N PRO A 109 -6.99 -6.00 28.23
CA PRO A 109 -7.40 -4.59 28.24
C PRO A 109 -8.15 -4.23 29.53
N THR A 110 -8.12 -2.95 29.91
CA THR A 110 -8.82 -2.47 31.11
C THR A 110 -9.94 -1.50 30.78
N VAL A 111 -11.07 -1.65 31.46
CA VAL A 111 -12.26 -0.81 31.31
C VAL A 111 -12.67 -0.34 32.70
N ASP A 112 -12.70 0.97 32.92
CA ASP A 112 -12.92 1.60 34.23
C ASP A 112 -11.93 1.14 35.34
N GLY A 113 -10.77 0.63 34.94
CA GLY A 113 -9.74 0.09 35.84
C GLY A 113 -9.81 -1.43 36.04
N ASP A 114 -10.86 -2.10 35.56
CA ASP A 114 -11.02 -3.55 35.69
C ASP A 114 -10.49 -4.29 34.44
N PRO A 115 -9.72 -5.39 34.59
CA PRO A 115 -9.29 -6.22 33.46
C PRO A 115 -10.49 -6.91 32.81
N THR A 116 -10.71 -6.68 31.53
CA THR A 116 -11.98 -6.97 30.86
C THR A 116 -11.82 -8.00 29.74
N ARG A 117 -12.59 -9.09 29.82
CA ARG A 117 -12.64 -10.16 28.79
C ARG A 117 -13.75 -9.96 27.78
N LEU A 118 -14.83 -9.32 28.20
CA LEU A 118 -15.99 -9.08 27.37
C LEU A 118 -16.49 -7.68 27.62
N LEU A 119 -16.40 -6.82 26.62
CA LEU A 119 -16.99 -5.48 26.59
C LEU A 119 -18.02 -5.44 25.46
N VAL A 120 -19.30 -5.19 25.77
CA VAL A 120 -20.37 -5.20 24.76
C VAL A 120 -21.26 -3.97 24.85
N GLY A 121 -21.77 -3.52 23.70
CA GLY A 121 -22.87 -2.56 23.61
C GLY A 121 -24.15 -3.14 24.22
N SER A 122 -24.60 -4.30 23.72
CA SER A 122 -25.70 -5.09 24.28
C SER A 122 -25.49 -6.60 24.07
N TYR A 123 -26.37 -7.43 24.65
CA TYR A 123 -26.34 -8.89 24.48
C TYR A 123 -27.69 -9.40 23.98
N ALA A 124 -27.70 -10.08 22.84
CA ALA A 124 -28.96 -10.45 22.18
C ALA A 124 -29.82 -11.37 23.05
N THR A 125 -31.13 -11.10 23.11
CA THR A 125 -32.09 -11.96 23.83
C THR A 125 -32.23 -13.38 23.23
N THR A 126 -31.69 -13.59 22.04
CA THR A 126 -31.63 -14.88 21.32
C THR A 126 -30.34 -15.65 21.55
N SER A 127 -29.39 -15.09 22.33
CA SER A 127 -28.09 -15.70 22.59
C SER A 127 -28.17 -16.98 23.42
N GLY A 128 -27.13 -17.81 23.31
CA GLY A 128 -26.91 -18.95 24.18
C GLY A 128 -26.33 -18.60 25.56
N LEU A 129 -25.57 -19.56 26.08
CA LEU A 129 -24.89 -19.45 27.36
C LEU A 129 -23.42 -19.10 27.10
N THR A 130 -22.94 -18.02 27.70
CA THR A 130 -21.55 -17.55 27.61
C THR A 130 -20.87 -17.68 28.97
N GLN A 131 -19.59 -18.01 29.00
CA GLN A 131 -18.78 -18.08 30.21
C GLN A 131 -17.49 -17.28 30.05
N ILE A 132 -17.19 -16.40 31.00
CA ILE A 132 -15.89 -15.74 31.11
C ILE A 132 -15.12 -16.45 32.23
N THR A 133 -13.92 -16.95 31.93
CA THR A 133 -13.10 -17.68 32.91
C THR A 133 -11.62 -17.31 32.85
N ASN A 134 -10.90 -17.70 33.91
CA ASN A 134 -9.44 -17.68 33.96
C ASN A 134 -8.78 -19.02 33.53
N ALA A 135 -9.46 -19.86 32.76
CA ALA A 135 -8.83 -21.05 32.20
C ALA A 135 -7.60 -20.64 31.37
N GLY A 136 -6.45 -21.26 31.65
CA GLY A 136 -5.16 -20.92 31.04
C GLY A 136 -4.30 -19.89 31.78
N VAL A 137 -4.84 -19.12 32.73
CA VAL A 137 -4.07 -18.08 33.44
C VAL A 137 -2.85 -18.69 34.16
N PRO A 138 -1.62 -18.18 33.92
CA PRO A 138 -0.42 -18.70 34.56
C PRO A 138 -0.48 -18.68 36.10
N ALA A 139 0.04 -19.74 36.72
CA ALA A 139 0.00 -19.86 38.17
C ALA A 139 0.86 -18.76 38.84
N GLY A 140 0.22 -17.97 39.71
CA GLY A 140 0.87 -16.86 40.41
C GLY A 140 0.73 -15.49 39.73
N SER A 141 0.03 -15.40 38.60
CA SER A 141 -0.49 -14.13 38.08
C SER A 141 -1.46 -13.50 39.09
N GLY A 142 -1.53 -12.17 39.12
CA GLY A 142 -2.40 -11.41 40.01
C GLY A 142 -3.78 -11.14 39.41
N ALA A 143 -4.49 -10.20 40.05
CA ALA A 143 -5.83 -9.77 39.66
C ALA A 143 -5.89 -9.20 38.23
N GLU A 144 -4.78 -8.73 37.67
CA GLU A 144 -4.67 -8.18 36.32
C GLU A 144 -5.04 -9.15 35.19
N LEU A 145 -5.08 -10.46 35.45
CA LEU A 145 -5.59 -11.46 34.50
C LEU A 145 -6.99 -12.00 34.84
N GLU A 146 -7.62 -11.53 35.92
CA GLU A 146 -8.95 -11.93 36.38
C GLU A 146 -10.06 -11.26 35.58
N GLY A 147 -10.33 -11.77 34.38
CA GLY A 147 -11.16 -11.11 33.39
C GLY A 147 -12.64 -10.91 33.73
N TYR A 148 -13.14 -9.68 33.57
CA TYR A 148 -14.51 -9.24 33.90
C TYR A 148 -15.43 -9.11 32.66
N LEU A 149 -16.75 -9.10 32.91
CA LEU A 149 -17.78 -8.61 31.99
C LEU A 149 -17.98 -7.10 32.18
N LYS A 150 -18.13 -6.40 31.06
CA LYS A 150 -18.53 -5.00 30.96
C LYS A 150 -19.63 -4.83 29.91
N VAL A 151 -20.67 -4.07 30.26
CA VAL A 151 -21.81 -3.77 29.39
C VAL A 151 -22.01 -2.25 29.35
N VAL A 152 -22.30 -1.72 28.18
CA VAL A 152 -22.56 -0.28 27.98
C VAL A 152 -23.98 0.07 28.38
N GLY A 153 -24.10 1.01 29.32
CA GLY A 153 -25.40 1.50 29.80
C GLY A 153 -26.21 0.44 30.58
N ASP A 154 -27.50 0.71 30.72
CA ASP A 154 -28.46 -0.18 31.37
C ASP A 154 -29.31 -0.89 30.30
N ASP A 155 -29.26 -2.23 30.24
CA ASP A 155 -30.14 -3.04 29.39
C ASP A 155 -31.39 -3.46 30.19
N PRO A 156 -32.61 -2.99 29.85
CA PRO A 156 -33.81 -3.31 30.61
C PRO A 156 -34.27 -4.78 30.48
N ALA A 157 -33.69 -5.57 29.58
CA ALA A 157 -33.99 -7.00 29.45
C ALA A 157 -33.11 -7.90 30.34
N PHE A 158 -32.02 -7.36 30.91
CA PHE A 158 -31.02 -8.12 31.67
C PHE A 158 -30.74 -7.50 33.04
N ASP A 159 -30.37 -8.34 34.01
CA ASP A 159 -29.93 -7.92 35.34
C ASP A 159 -28.81 -8.85 35.85
N THR A 160 -28.17 -8.42 36.93
CA THR A 160 -27.11 -9.16 37.62
C THR A 160 -27.68 -10.00 38.76
N TYR A 161 -27.36 -11.29 38.74
CA TYR A 161 -27.80 -12.27 39.72
C TYR A 161 -26.62 -13.00 40.35
N GLN A 162 -26.75 -13.38 41.62
CA GLN A 162 -25.78 -14.23 42.29
C GLN A 162 -25.81 -15.66 41.71
N ARG A 163 -24.65 -16.16 41.29
CA ARG A 163 -24.44 -17.61 41.07
C ARG A 163 -23.20 -18.07 41.83
N GLY A 164 -23.41 -18.81 42.93
CA GLY A 164 -22.32 -19.15 43.83
C GLY A 164 -21.73 -17.90 44.49
N ASP A 165 -20.45 -17.64 44.29
CA ASP A 165 -19.72 -16.46 44.78
C ASP A 165 -19.47 -15.40 43.68
N TRP A 166 -20.06 -15.54 42.49
CA TRP A 166 -19.80 -14.68 41.32
C TRP A 166 -21.07 -14.19 40.60
N VAL A 167 -20.87 -13.24 39.68
CA VAL A 167 -21.92 -12.52 38.94
C VAL A 167 -22.36 -13.27 37.69
N ARG A 168 -23.65 -13.53 37.58
CA ARG A 168 -24.29 -13.90 36.31
C ARG A 168 -25.11 -12.74 35.78
N TYR A 169 -24.93 -12.39 34.52
CA TYR A 169 -25.76 -11.44 33.79
C TYR A 169 -26.76 -12.21 32.92
N ARG A 170 -28.07 -12.00 33.08
CA ARG A 170 -29.11 -12.75 32.35
C ARG A 170 -30.46 -12.03 32.38
N THR A 171 -31.42 -12.53 31.63
CA THR A 171 -32.84 -12.12 31.78
C THR A 171 -33.44 -12.59 33.11
N GLU A 172 -34.70 -12.23 33.39
CA GLU A 172 -35.45 -12.73 34.55
C GLU A 172 -35.56 -14.27 34.60
N VAL A 173 -35.38 -14.97 33.48
CA VAL A 173 -35.44 -16.43 33.37
C VAL A 173 -34.07 -17.05 33.65
N ASP A 174 -33.99 -18.07 34.52
CA ASP A 174 -32.75 -18.80 34.82
C ASP A 174 -32.38 -19.84 33.73
N GLU A 175 -32.40 -19.41 32.48
CA GLU A 175 -32.04 -20.19 31.29
C GLU A 175 -31.15 -19.33 30.38
N ALA A 176 -30.94 -19.74 29.13
CA ALA A 176 -30.36 -18.85 28.12
C ALA A 176 -31.36 -17.73 27.78
N PRO A 177 -30.89 -16.50 27.46
CA PRO A 177 -29.49 -16.08 27.37
C PRO A 177 -28.88 -15.74 28.75
N SER A 178 -27.63 -16.13 28.97
CA SER A 178 -26.87 -15.70 30.15
C SER A 178 -25.36 -15.63 29.91
N ILE A 179 -24.70 -14.66 30.54
CA ILE A 179 -23.24 -14.56 30.66
C ILE A 179 -22.83 -14.87 32.10
N ASP A 180 -21.93 -15.84 32.25
CA ASP A 180 -21.37 -16.27 33.53
C ASP A 180 -19.98 -15.64 33.75
N ALA A 181 -19.90 -14.58 34.55
CA ALA A 181 -18.64 -13.87 34.80
C ALA A 181 -17.94 -14.42 36.07
N THR A 182 -17.23 -15.55 35.94
CA THR A 182 -16.78 -16.34 37.11
C THR A 182 -15.76 -15.63 38.01
N ASN A 183 -15.14 -14.57 37.49
CA ASN A 183 -14.12 -13.78 38.17
C ASN A 183 -14.70 -12.56 38.90
N GLN A 184 -15.82 -11.99 38.45
CA GLN A 184 -16.51 -10.89 39.14
C GLN A 184 -17.21 -11.44 40.38
N LYS A 185 -16.68 -11.11 41.57
CA LYS A 185 -17.19 -11.63 42.85
C LYS A 185 -18.45 -10.90 43.32
N TRP A 186 -19.42 -11.68 43.79
CA TRP A 186 -20.68 -11.17 44.32
C TRP A 186 -20.53 -10.73 45.79
N PRO A 187 -21.15 -9.61 46.23
CA PRO A 187 -22.02 -8.71 45.46
C PRO A 187 -21.28 -7.58 44.74
N ASP A 188 -20.06 -7.24 45.16
CA ASP A 188 -19.39 -5.99 44.77
C ASP A 188 -19.18 -5.88 43.25
N GLY A 189 -18.78 -6.99 42.60
CA GLY A 189 -18.61 -7.09 41.15
C GLY A 189 -19.89 -6.91 40.34
N ALA A 190 -21.07 -7.08 40.93
CA ALA A 190 -22.33 -6.81 40.24
C ALA A 190 -22.45 -5.31 39.90
N THR A 191 -21.96 -4.44 40.79
CA THR A 191 -21.93 -2.99 40.58
C THR A 191 -20.83 -2.53 39.61
N THR A 192 -19.98 -3.43 39.11
CA THR A 192 -18.92 -3.12 38.14
C THR A 192 -19.24 -3.56 36.71
N VAL A 193 -20.39 -4.20 36.47
CA VAL A 193 -20.79 -4.66 35.11
C VAL A 193 -21.10 -3.50 34.19
N ALA A 194 -21.85 -2.49 34.64
CA ALA A 194 -22.14 -1.30 33.84
C ALA A 194 -20.89 -0.42 33.70
N THR A 195 -20.62 0.07 32.50
CA THR A 195 -19.49 0.98 32.20
C THR A 195 -19.79 2.45 32.52
N GLN A 196 -18.74 3.25 32.72
CA GLN A 196 -18.86 4.69 32.95
C GLN A 196 -19.03 5.53 31.67
N ARG A 197 -18.56 5.04 30.51
CA ARG A 197 -18.78 5.65 29.18
C ARG A 197 -19.94 4.98 28.46
N ASP A 198 -20.51 5.71 27.50
CA ASP A 198 -21.73 5.41 26.76
C ASP A 198 -21.52 4.65 25.45
N SER A 199 -20.29 4.20 25.17
CA SER A 199 -19.97 3.35 24.01
C SER A 199 -18.70 2.55 24.21
N VAL A 200 -18.62 1.39 23.54
CA VAL A 200 -17.40 0.55 23.50
C VAL A 200 -16.27 1.26 22.78
N ALA A 201 -16.53 1.92 21.64
CA ALA A 201 -15.53 2.67 20.88
C ALA A 201 -14.85 3.75 21.74
N ALA A 202 -15.58 4.39 22.66
CA ALA A 202 -14.99 5.35 23.60
C ALA A 202 -13.98 4.74 24.58
N TYR A 203 -13.92 3.41 24.75
CA TYR A 203 -12.83 2.72 25.45
C TYR A 203 -11.79 2.12 24.50
N VAL A 204 -12.24 1.48 23.42
CA VAL A 204 -11.43 0.59 22.58
C VAL A 204 -10.63 1.37 21.52
N GLU A 205 -11.25 2.35 20.87
CA GLU A 205 -10.60 3.17 19.81
C GLU A 205 -9.87 4.40 20.42
N ALA A 206 -9.79 4.49 21.74
CA ALA A 206 -9.33 5.68 22.46
C ALA A 206 -7.81 5.93 22.31
N GLY A 207 -7.45 6.76 21.34
CA GLY A 207 -6.05 7.09 21.02
C GLY A 207 -5.44 6.24 19.90
N ALA A 208 -6.25 5.43 19.22
CA ALA A 208 -5.85 4.77 17.98
C ALA A 208 -5.72 5.80 16.83
N THR A 209 -4.86 5.49 15.86
CA THR A 209 -4.81 6.22 14.58
C THR A 209 -6.12 6.04 13.81
N GLU A 210 -6.58 7.09 13.13
CA GLU A 210 -7.84 7.08 12.39
C GLU A 210 -7.86 6.00 11.30
N THR A 211 -8.97 5.27 11.18
CA THR A 211 -9.08 4.14 10.21
C THR A 211 -8.78 4.53 8.77
N ALA A 212 -9.07 5.77 8.38
CA ALA A 212 -8.77 6.31 7.05
C ALA A 212 -7.27 6.55 6.84
N GLU A 213 -6.54 6.95 7.88
CA GLU A 213 -5.10 7.15 7.85
C GLU A 213 -4.36 5.80 7.82
N VAL A 214 -4.80 4.82 8.63
CA VAL A 214 -4.26 3.45 8.57
C VAL A 214 -4.51 2.80 7.19
N ARG A 215 -5.71 2.97 6.61
CA ARG A 215 -6.02 2.51 5.25
C ARG A 215 -5.10 3.12 4.19
N GLN A 216 -4.84 4.42 4.27
CA GLN A 216 -3.94 5.11 3.35
C GLN A 216 -2.49 4.62 3.53
N CYS A 217 -2.02 4.55 4.77
CA CYS A 217 -0.71 4.04 5.15
C CYS A 217 -0.44 2.63 4.61
N LEU A 218 -1.42 1.71 4.71
CA LEU A 218 -1.32 0.36 4.16
C LEU A 218 -1.31 0.36 2.62
N ALA A 219 -2.15 1.17 1.97
CA ALA A 219 -2.16 1.32 0.50
C ALA A 219 -0.83 1.87 -0.04
N ASP A 220 -0.20 2.81 0.67
CA ASP A 220 1.04 3.46 0.26
C ASP A 220 2.30 2.62 0.54
N LEU A 221 2.21 1.48 1.23
CA LEU A 221 3.38 0.66 1.57
C LEU A 221 4.23 0.24 0.35
N VAL A 222 3.59 -0.14 -0.74
CA VAL A 222 4.27 -0.53 -1.98
C VAL A 222 4.62 0.68 -2.85
N PRO A 223 3.70 1.62 -3.16
CA PRO A 223 4.01 2.81 -3.96
C PRO A 223 5.06 3.75 -3.35
N SER A 224 5.18 3.80 -2.02
CA SER A 224 6.22 4.60 -1.34
C SER A 224 7.58 3.90 -1.29
N GLY A 225 7.71 2.68 -1.80
CA GLY A 225 8.91 1.86 -1.62
C GLY A 225 9.23 1.54 -0.15
N SER A 226 8.26 1.65 0.77
CA SER A 226 8.46 1.36 2.20
C SER A 226 8.50 -0.15 2.48
N ALA A 227 7.70 -0.95 1.78
CA ALA A 227 7.66 -2.40 1.91
C ALA A 227 8.52 -3.15 0.87
N HIS A 228 9.07 -4.30 1.28
CA HIS A 228 9.68 -5.26 0.36
C HIS A 228 8.57 -6.06 -0.33
N VAL A 229 8.50 -6.01 -1.66
CA VAL A 229 7.50 -6.76 -2.44
C VAL A 229 7.98 -8.18 -2.68
N LEU A 230 7.21 -9.16 -2.19
CA LEU A 230 7.53 -10.58 -2.34
C LEU A 230 7.14 -11.10 -3.73
N SER A 231 7.95 -12.03 -4.24
CA SER A 231 7.76 -12.69 -5.54
C SER A 231 7.65 -14.21 -5.39
N VAL A 232 6.94 -14.87 -6.30
CA VAL A 232 6.86 -16.34 -6.32
C VAL A 232 8.16 -16.94 -6.82
N THR A 233 8.76 -17.82 -6.01
CA THR A 233 9.95 -18.62 -6.36
C THR A 233 9.59 -20.06 -6.73
N GLU A 234 8.48 -20.59 -6.19
CA GLU A 234 7.93 -21.90 -6.53
C GLU A 234 6.42 -21.90 -6.32
N ASP A 235 5.66 -22.53 -7.23
CA ASP A 235 4.21 -22.72 -7.14
C ASP A 235 3.90 -24.17 -7.53
N VAL A 236 3.33 -24.94 -6.60
CA VAL A 236 3.01 -26.37 -6.78
C VAL A 236 1.72 -26.72 -6.04
N GLY A 237 0.59 -26.56 -6.73
CA GLY A 237 -0.71 -27.01 -6.25
C GLY A 237 -1.25 -26.11 -5.15
N ASP A 238 -1.37 -26.64 -3.92
CA ASP A 238 -1.89 -25.88 -2.76
C ASP A 238 -0.76 -25.23 -1.93
N ARG A 239 0.42 -25.06 -2.54
CA ARG A 239 1.63 -24.53 -1.89
C ARG A 239 2.38 -23.55 -2.79
N VAL A 240 2.63 -22.36 -2.25
CA VAL A 240 3.49 -21.32 -2.85
C VAL A 240 4.72 -21.08 -1.96
N VAL A 241 5.87 -20.85 -2.58
CA VAL A 241 7.10 -20.39 -1.93
C VAL A 241 7.40 -18.97 -2.42
N LEU A 242 7.30 -18.00 -1.53
CA LEU A 242 7.68 -16.61 -1.77
C LEU A 242 9.19 -16.41 -1.64
N SER A 243 9.70 -15.28 -2.14
CA SER A 243 11.08 -14.83 -1.93
C SER A 243 11.41 -14.68 -0.43
N ALA A 244 12.70 -14.61 -0.10
CA ALA A 244 13.16 -14.36 1.25
C ALA A 244 12.62 -13.01 1.78
N LEU A 245 12.33 -12.95 3.09
CA LEU A 245 11.90 -11.73 3.76
C LEU A 245 13.07 -10.74 3.91
N GLU A 246 12.81 -9.44 3.72
CA GLU A 246 13.78 -8.37 3.97
C GLU A 246 13.66 -7.87 5.43
N PRO A 247 14.73 -7.96 6.25
CA PRO A 247 14.72 -7.50 7.65
C PRO A 247 14.60 -5.99 7.82
N GLY A 248 13.85 -5.57 8.85
CA GLY A 248 13.73 -4.17 9.28
C GLY A 248 12.63 -3.37 8.59
N ARG A 249 11.73 -4.03 7.85
CA ARG A 249 10.61 -3.41 7.11
C ARG A 249 9.46 -4.39 6.89
N PRO A 250 8.24 -3.92 6.57
CA PRO A 250 7.16 -4.79 6.13
C PRO A 250 7.51 -5.52 4.82
N ASN A 251 7.01 -6.73 4.70
CA ASN A 251 7.10 -7.55 3.50
C ASN A 251 5.67 -7.72 2.97
N VAL A 252 5.40 -7.25 1.75
CA VAL A 252 4.04 -7.27 1.16
C VAL A 252 3.96 -8.36 0.10
N VAL A 253 2.86 -9.12 0.13
CA VAL A 253 2.43 -9.98 -0.98
C VAL A 253 1.02 -9.57 -1.39
N ASP A 254 0.80 -9.40 -2.69
CA ASP A 254 -0.55 -9.22 -3.24
C ASP A 254 -1.33 -10.54 -3.11
N TYR A 255 -2.54 -10.50 -2.56
CA TYR A 255 -3.36 -11.69 -2.31
C TYR A 255 -3.56 -12.56 -3.57
N ALA A 256 -3.68 -11.98 -4.77
CA ALA A 256 -3.84 -12.76 -6.01
C ALA A 256 -2.65 -13.69 -6.30
N THR A 257 -1.49 -13.42 -5.69
CA THR A 257 -0.27 -14.25 -5.75
C THR A 257 -0.40 -15.55 -4.95
N ILE A 258 -1.26 -15.58 -3.93
CA ILE A 258 -1.42 -16.71 -2.99
C ILE A 258 -2.86 -17.22 -2.85
N ALA A 259 -3.83 -16.65 -3.59
CA ALA A 259 -5.26 -16.95 -3.46
C ALA A 259 -5.61 -18.45 -3.62
N ASP A 260 -4.85 -19.17 -4.45
CA ASP A 260 -5.02 -20.62 -4.66
C ASP A 260 -4.18 -21.49 -3.70
N ALA A 261 -3.43 -20.91 -2.76
CA ALA A 261 -2.49 -21.62 -1.90
C ALA A 261 -2.85 -21.56 -0.41
N TYR A 262 -3.17 -22.72 0.17
CA TYR A 262 -3.30 -22.87 1.62
C TYR A 262 -1.94 -22.80 2.33
N THR A 263 -0.87 -23.37 1.76
CA THR A 263 0.46 -23.39 2.40
C THR A 263 1.39 -22.36 1.78
N VAL A 264 1.79 -21.34 2.55
CA VAL A 264 2.78 -20.35 2.10
C VAL A 264 4.10 -20.55 2.84
N GLN A 265 5.20 -20.50 2.09
CA GLN A 265 6.58 -20.68 2.57
C GLN A 265 7.47 -19.57 2.03
N PHE A 266 8.70 -19.47 2.57
CA PHE A 266 9.71 -18.50 2.14
C PHE A 266 10.97 -19.23 1.69
N ALA A 267 11.65 -18.72 0.66
CA ALA A 267 12.74 -19.41 -0.04
C ALA A 267 13.95 -19.78 0.84
N ASP A 268 14.19 -19.06 1.93
CA ASP A 268 15.23 -19.32 2.93
C ASP A 268 14.71 -20.02 4.20
N GLY A 269 13.40 -20.25 4.29
CA GLY A 269 12.72 -20.84 5.45
C GLY A 269 12.55 -19.90 6.65
N VAL A 270 12.86 -18.61 6.52
CA VAL A 270 12.65 -17.62 7.59
C VAL A 270 11.17 -17.26 7.66
N LEU A 271 10.59 -17.28 8.87
CA LEU A 271 9.19 -16.92 9.09
C LEU A 271 9.03 -15.43 9.43
N PRO A 272 7.84 -14.84 9.18
CA PRO A 272 7.53 -13.48 9.59
C PRO A 272 7.71 -13.24 11.09
N SER A 273 8.28 -12.09 11.44
CA SER A 273 8.58 -11.66 12.82
C SER A 273 8.14 -10.22 13.05
N ALA A 274 8.27 -9.70 14.27
CA ALA A 274 8.02 -8.27 14.51
C ALA A 274 8.96 -7.34 13.72
N ASP A 275 10.18 -7.80 13.40
CA ASP A 275 11.16 -7.11 12.56
C ASP A 275 10.98 -7.39 11.04
N THR A 276 10.13 -8.36 10.69
CA THR A 276 9.81 -8.79 9.32
C THR A 276 8.30 -9.09 9.19
N PRO A 277 7.40 -8.13 9.46
CA PRO A 277 5.97 -8.41 9.40
C PRO A 277 5.55 -8.66 7.95
N LEU A 278 4.74 -9.70 7.75
CA LEU A 278 4.11 -10.00 6.47
C LEU A 278 2.77 -9.28 6.38
N VAL A 279 2.53 -8.62 5.26
CA VAL A 279 1.24 -8.02 4.91
C VAL A 279 0.71 -8.73 3.66
N VAL A 280 -0.41 -9.43 3.79
CA VAL A 280 -1.19 -9.94 2.66
C VAL A 280 -2.17 -8.84 2.26
N SER A 281 -1.88 -8.14 1.17
CA SER A 281 -2.68 -7.03 0.65
C SER A 281 -3.86 -7.58 -0.16
N VAL A 282 -5.09 -7.43 0.33
CA VAL A 282 -6.30 -7.88 -0.37
C VAL A 282 -6.90 -6.72 -1.19
N PRO A 283 -7.01 -6.85 -2.53
CA PRO A 283 -7.46 -5.74 -3.38
C PRO A 283 -8.94 -5.43 -3.20
N ALA A 284 -9.28 -4.14 -3.36
CA ALA A 284 -10.64 -3.62 -3.26
C ALA A 284 -11.65 -4.40 -4.14
N GLY A 285 -12.84 -4.67 -3.60
CA GLY A 285 -13.89 -5.42 -4.28
C GLY A 285 -13.77 -6.96 -4.17
N THR A 286 -12.79 -7.47 -3.43
CA THR A 286 -12.73 -8.90 -3.07
C THR A 286 -13.82 -9.22 -2.04
N THR A 287 -14.68 -10.19 -2.32
CA THR A 287 -15.73 -10.67 -1.39
C THR A 287 -15.39 -12.00 -0.72
N ASP A 288 -14.49 -12.78 -1.30
CA ASP A 288 -14.17 -14.14 -0.89
C ASP A 288 -12.64 -14.30 -0.83
N VAL A 289 -12.12 -14.42 0.38
CA VAL A 289 -10.68 -14.55 0.68
C VAL A 289 -10.41 -15.96 1.17
N ARG A 290 -9.47 -16.65 0.53
CA ARG A 290 -8.97 -17.94 1.00
C ARG A 290 -7.83 -17.70 1.97
N GLY A 291 -7.99 -18.19 3.19
CA GLY A 291 -6.96 -18.14 4.22
C GLY A 291 -5.82 -19.14 3.99
N SER A 292 -4.63 -18.79 4.48
CA SER A 292 -3.40 -19.58 4.36
C SER A 292 -2.74 -19.82 5.73
N VAL A 293 -1.76 -20.74 5.75
CA VAL A 293 -0.86 -21.01 6.87
C VAL A 293 0.59 -20.66 6.51
N PHE A 294 1.32 -20.12 7.50
CA PHE A 294 2.68 -19.61 7.39
C PHE A 294 3.64 -20.39 8.30
N GLY A 295 3.68 -21.71 8.10
CA GLY A 295 4.54 -22.63 8.83
C GLY A 295 3.81 -23.45 9.91
N ALA A 296 4.46 -23.63 11.06
CA ALA A 296 3.89 -24.35 12.20
C ALA A 296 2.86 -23.48 12.96
N GLU A 297 1.97 -24.14 13.70
CA GLU A 297 0.94 -23.53 14.55
C GLU A 297 1.53 -22.46 15.47
N GLY A 298 0.88 -21.29 15.53
CA GLY A 298 1.35 -20.12 16.28
C GLY A 298 2.69 -19.50 15.88
N ALA A 299 3.47 -20.10 14.96
CA ALA A 299 4.88 -19.73 14.74
C ALA A 299 5.07 -18.37 14.06
N ALA A 300 4.13 -17.98 13.18
CA ALA A 300 4.13 -16.70 12.47
C ALA A 300 2.88 -15.84 12.76
N ALA A 301 1.89 -16.37 13.50
CA ALA A 301 0.56 -15.78 13.67
C ALA A 301 0.55 -14.31 14.14
N ARG A 302 1.46 -13.94 15.04
CA ARG A 302 1.62 -12.57 15.55
C ARG A 302 2.27 -11.59 14.57
N SER A 303 2.78 -12.07 13.45
CA SER A 303 3.62 -11.32 12.51
C SER A 303 3.03 -11.28 11.10
N VAL A 304 1.84 -11.82 10.92
CA VAL A 304 1.09 -11.82 9.66
C VAL A 304 -0.14 -10.94 9.82
N LEU A 305 -0.29 -9.99 8.89
CA LEU A 305 -1.44 -9.12 8.72
C LEU A 305 -2.16 -9.50 7.43
N TRP A 306 -3.43 -9.88 7.53
CA TRP A 306 -4.36 -9.87 6.41
C TRP A 306 -4.97 -8.48 6.32
N ASP A 307 -4.51 -7.68 5.36
CA ASP A 307 -5.01 -6.33 5.13
C ASP A 307 -6.25 -6.38 4.23
N LEU A 308 -7.41 -6.20 4.87
CA LEU A 308 -8.72 -6.06 4.25
C LEU A 308 -9.24 -4.62 4.41
N SER A 309 -8.36 -3.64 4.68
CA SER A 309 -8.74 -2.24 4.92
C SER A 309 -9.41 -1.56 3.72
N GLN A 310 -9.17 -2.07 2.50
CA GLN A 310 -9.76 -1.62 1.24
C GLN A 310 -11.13 -2.28 0.94
N LEU A 311 -11.65 -3.11 1.85
CA LEU A 311 -12.92 -3.81 1.66
C LEU A 311 -14.06 -3.14 2.44
N GLU A 312 -15.26 -3.26 1.86
CA GLU A 312 -16.51 -2.72 2.39
C GLU A 312 -17.64 -3.74 2.19
N GLY A 313 -18.60 -3.78 3.12
CA GLY A 313 -19.74 -4.70 3.06
C GLY A 313 -19.36 -6.18 3.27
N PRO A 314 -20.18 -7.14 2.79
CA PRO A 314 -19.99 -8.56 3.08
C PRO A 314 -18.69 -9.16 2.50
N VAL A 315 -17.84 -9.69 3.39
CA VAL A 315 -16.60 -10.41 3.04
C VAL A 315 -16.55 -11.72 3.80
N THR A 316 -16.22 -12.83 3.11
CA THR A 316 -15.93 -14.12 3.74
C THR A 316 -14.43 -14.41 3.66
N LEU A 317 -13.80 -14.67 4.80
CA LEU A 317 -12.45 -15.19 4.92
C LEU A 317 -12.50 -16.63 5.42
N GLY A 318 -12.21 -17.60 4.56
CA GLY A 318 -12.39 -19.02 4.86
C GLY A 318 -11.21 -19.89 4.48
N THR A 319 -11.00 -20.97 5.23
CA THR A 319 -9.96 -21.99 4.95
C THR A 319 -10.53 -23.34 4.54
N GLY A 320 -11.87 -23.49 4.54
CA GLY A 320 -12.53 -24.78 4.37
C GLY A 320 -12.59 -25.61 5.65
N GLY A 321 -12.52 -24.97 6.83
CA GLY A 321 -12.57 -25.63 8.13
C GLY A 321 -11.22 -26.14 8.62
N THR A 322 -10.13 -25.45 8.27
CA THR A 322 -8.76 -25.71 8.74
C THR A 322 -8.15 -24.46 9.39
N ARG A 323 -6.89 -24.53 9.82
CA ARG A 323 -6.20 -23.42 10.50
C ARG A 323 -6.03 -22.20 9.59
N LEU A 324 -6.23 -21.00 10.13
CA LEU A 324 -5.88 -19.72 9.51
C LEU A 324 -4.77 -19.08 10.35
N ASP A 325 -3.62 -18.76 9.74
CA ASP A 325 -2.54 -18.03 10.42
C ASP A 325 -2.60 -16.54 10.11
N GLY A 326 -2.59 -15.70 11.14
CA GLY A 326 -2.43 -14.26 11.01
C GLY A 326 -3.62 -13.45 11.51
N SER A 327 -3.35 -12.16 11.77
CA SER A 327 -4.35 -11.22 12.26
C SER A 327 -5.07 -10.53 11.10
N VAL A 328 -6.38 -10.32 11.22
CA VAL A 328 -7.28 -9.86 10.15
C VAL A 328 -7.79 -8.46 10.43
N TYR A 329 -7.48 -7.50 9.56
CA TYR A 329 -7.83 -6.09 9.73
C TYR A 329 -8.81 -5.64 8.65
N ALA A 330 -10.10 -5.55 9.00
CA ALA A 330 -11.21 -5.26 8.10
C ALA A 330 -12.18 -4.19 8.66
N PRO A 331 -11.71 -3.01 9.11
CA PRO A 331 -12.47 -2.05 9.95
C PRO A 331 -13.73 -1.42 9.33
N THR A 332 -14.01 -1.70 8.05
CA THR A 332 -15.16 -1.23 7.26
C THR A 332 -15.92 -2.35 6.53
N ALA A 333 -15.61 -3.62 6.83
CA ALA A 333 -16.28 -4.77 6.20
C ALA A 333 -17.14 -5.55 7.20
N ASP A 334 -18.21 -6.15 6.68
CA ASP A 334 -19.05 -7.14 7.36
C ASP A 334 -18.38 -8.51 7.21
N LEU A 335 -17.42 -8.79 8.08
CA LEU A 335 -16.51 -9.93 7.96
C LEU A 335 -17.13 -11.21 8.54
N THR A 336 -17.18 -12.27 7.74
CA THR A 336 -17.37 -13.65 8.21
C THR A 336 -16.04 -14.39 8.15
N VAL A 337 -15.57 -14.94 9.29
CA VAL A 337 -14.38 -15.79 9.34
C VAL A 337 -14.79 -17.24 9.53
N GLU A 338 -14.36 -18.13 8.63
CA GLU A 338 -14.60 -19.57 8.65
C GLU A 338 -13.27 -20.34 8.78
N ALA A 339 -12.76 -20.44 10.02
CA ALA A 339 -11.47 -21.06 10.32
C ALA A 339 -11.57 -22.04 11.51
N ALA A 340 -10.63 -22.97 11.62
CA ALA A 340 -10.57 -23.95 12.70
C ALA A 340 -9.12 -24.41 12.96
N PRO A 341 -8.38 -23.75 13.87
CA PRO A 341 -8.68 -22.47 14.53
C PRO A 341 -8.36 -21.23 13.66
N LEU A 342 -8.71 -20.05 14.17
CA LEU A 342 -8.09 -18.77 13.79
C LEU A 342 -6.92 -18.51 14.76
N ASP A 343 -5.68 -18.50 14.26
CA ASP A 343 -4.47 -18.11 15.00
C ASP A 343 -4.19 -16.63 14.74
N GLY A 344 -4.79 -15.71 15.51
CA GLY A 344 -4.63 -14.27 15.25
C GLY A 344 -5.42 -13.32 16.13
N GLN A 345 -5.45 -12.06 15.73
CA GLN A 345 -6.33 -11.01 16.21
C GLN A 345 -7.29 -10.58 15.09
N VAL A 346 -8.50 -10.13 15.39
CA VAL A 346 -9.46 -9.69 14.36
C VAL A 346 -10.12 -8.36 14.71
N VAL A 347 -10.20 -7.48 13.71
CA VAL A 347 -10.98 -6.24 13.74
C VAL A 347 -11.89 -6.20 12.52
N ALA A 348 -13.18 -5.96 12.72
CA ALA A 348 -14.16 -5.80 11.64
C ALA A 348 -15.19 -4.71 11.95
N GLN A 349 -15.96 -4.26 10.96
CA GLN A 349 -17.13 -3.42 11.22
C GLN A 349 -18.19 -4.28 11.92
N ASN A 350 -18.79 -5.21 11.19
CA ASN A 350 -19.59 -6.30 11.75
C ASN A 350 -18.79 -7.61 11.65
N LEU A 351 -18.95 -8.51 12.63
CA LEU A 351 -18.16 -9.75 12.69
C LEU A 351 -19.02 -11.00 12.86
N THR A 352 -18.78 -12.03 12.06
CA THR A 352 -19.28 -13.38 12.31
C THR A 352 -18.11 -14.35 12.40
N LEU A 353 -17.88 -14.96 13.57
CA LEU A 353 -16.87 -16.01 13.75
C LEU A 353 -17.56 -17.38 13.68
N LEU A 354 -17.16 -18.22 12.73
CA LEU A 354 -17.63 -19.59 12.52
C LEU A 354 -16.46 -20.59 12.57
N GLY A 355 -16.78 -21.87 12.69
CA GLY A 355 -15.79 -22.95 12.67
C GLY A 355 -15.30 -23.36 14.05
N GLY A 356 -13.98 -23.49 14.21
CA GLY A 356 -13.29 -24.05 15.38
C GLY A 356 -13.17 -23.07 16.53
N GLU A 357 -11.95 -22.79 16.97
CA GLU A 357 -11.61 -21.89 18.07
C GLU A 357 -10.96 -20.61 17.52
N ALA A 358 -10.89 -19.54 18.32
CA ALA A 358 -10.08 -18.35 18.02
C ALA A 358 -8.99 -18.22 19.08
N HIS A 359 -7.72 -18.31 18.69
CA HIS A 359 -6.55 -18.31 19.57
C HIS A 359 -5.87 -16.94 19.57
N ALA A 360 -5.47 -16.47 20.76
CA ALA A 360 -5.14 -15.06 20.99
C ALA A 360 -3.70 -14.68 20.57
N TYR A 361 -3.43 -14.61 19.26
CA TYR A 361 -2.14 -14.17 18.73
C TYR A 361 -2.17 -12.69 18.31
N LEU A 362 -2.08 -11.79 19.30
CA LEU A 362 -2.09 -10.33 19.06
C LEU A 362 -0.95 -9.88 18.12
N PHE A 363 -1.28 -9.07 17.11
CA PHE A 363 -0.34 -8.61 16.10
C PHE A 363 0.77 -7.75 16.73
N ALA A 364 2.01 -8.12 16.45
CA ALA A 364 3.22 -7.53 17.02
C ALA A 364 3.99 -6.63 16.05
N GLY A 365 3.58 -6.59 14.78
CA GLY A 365 4.25 -5.78 13.75
C GLY A 365 3.97 -4.29 13.90
N SER A 366 4.88 -3.49 13.37
CA SER A 366 4.72 -2.04 13.23
C SER A 366 4.89 -1.67 11.75
N ILE A 367 3.95 -0.86 11.24
CA ILE A 367 3.81 -0.52 9.83
C ILE A 367 4.22 0.95 9.67
N PRO A 368 5.33 1.27 8.97
CA PRO A 368 5.76 2.64 8.76
C PRO A 368 4.78 3.36 7.83
N CYS A 369 4.19 4.45 8.31
CA CYS A 369 3.38 5.32 7.47
C CYS A 369 4.28 6.39 6.85
N ALA A 370 4.55 6.27 5.55
CA ALA A 370 5.25 7.29 4.80
C ALA A 370 4.40 8.56 4.77
N THR A 371 4.82 9.59 5.53
CA THR A 371 4.12 10.89 5.60
C THR A 371 4.40 11.78 4.39
N GLU A 372 5.33 11.39 3.52
CA GLU A 372 5.50 11.93 2.18
C GLU A 372 5.48 10.77 1.16
N PRO A 373 4.66 10.83 0.10
CA PRO A 373 4.68 9.83 -0.95
C PRO A 373 6.03 9.91 -1.67
N VAL A 374 6.74 8.77 -1.75
CA VAL A 374 7.91 8.68 -2.63
C VAL A 374 7.38 8.74 -4.06
N VAL A 375 7.72 9.83 -4.75
CA VAL A 375 7.44 9.98 -6.16
C VAL A 375 8.39 9.05 -6.89
N GLU A 376 7.87 8.02 -7.56
CA GLU A 376 8.66 7.17 -8.46
C GLU A 376 9.41 8.05 -9.48
N THR A 377 10.71 7.82 -9.65
CA THR A 377 11.56 8.65 -10.52
C THR A 377 12.27 7.83 -11.59
N GLY A 378 12.38 8.42 -12.77
CA GLY A 378 13.19 7.97 -13.88
C GLY A 378 14.40 8.84 -14.19
N SER A 379 15.08 8.51 -15.29
CA SER A 379 16.22 9.25 -15.82
C SER A 379 16.07 9.52 -17.32
N LEU A 380 16.60 10.66 -17.77
CA LEU A 380 16.75 11.01 -19.17
C LEU A 380 18.24 11.06 -19.51
N THR A 381 18.69 10.18 -20.42
CA THR A 381 20.09 10.17 -20.88
C THR A 381 20.20 10.63 -22.33
N VAL A 382 20.88 11.75 -22.56
CA VAL A 382 21.15 12.31 -23.91
C VAL A 382 22.55 11.89 -24.37
N THR A 383 22.62 11.21 -25.51
CA THR A 383 23.87 10.79 -26.20
C THR A 383 24.13 11.66 -27.42
N LYS A 384 25.35 12.21 -27.55
CA LYS A 384 25.70 13.10 -28.67
C LYS A 384 26.43 12.38 -29.79
N ARG A 385 25.97 12.57 -31.03
CA ARG A 385 26.63 12.10 -32.26
C ARG A 385 26.89 13.26 -33.22
N VAL A 386 27.82 13.00 -34.15
CA VAL A 386 28.14 13.85 -35.31
C VAL A 386 28.21 12.95 -36.54
N ALA A 387 27.61 13.39 -37.64
CA ALA A 387 27.61 12.78 -38.97
C ALA A 387 27.97 13.84 -40.02
N GLY A 388 27.87 13.54 -41.32
CA GLY A 388 28.27 14.45 -42.42
C GLY A 388 29.68 14.21 -42.94
N ASP A 389 30.07 14.87 -44.04
CA ASP A 389 31.36 14.65 -44.70
C ASP A 389 32.55 15.33 -43.97
N ALA A 390 32.29 16.41 -43.22
CA ALA A 390 33.24 17.07 -42.34
C ALA A 390 33.23 16.53 -40.89
N ALA A 391 32.49 15.47 -40.59
CA ALA A 391 32.43 14.87 -39.24
C ALA A 391 33.81 14.54 -38.64
N SER A 392 34.76 14.12 -39.49
CA SER A 392 36.14 13.80 -39.06
C SER A 392 37.01 15.02 -38.72
N THR A 393 36.55 16.23 -39.09
CA THR A 393 37.18 17.52 -38.75
C THR A 393 36.85 17.94 -37.32
N VAL A 394 35.73 17.47 -36.76
CA VAL A 394 35.27 17.82 -35.40
C VAL A 394 36.17 17.16 -34.34
N PRO A 395 36.87 17.95 -33.48
CA PRO A 395 37.79 17.38 -32.50
C PRO A 395 37.09 16.43 -31.51
N ALA A 396 37.75 15.31 -31.21
CA ALA A 396 37.31 14.40 -30.15
C ALA A 396 37.25 15.15 -28.79
N GLY A 397 36.12 15.02 -28.09
CA GLY A 397 35.86 15.77 -26.86
C GLY A 397 35.27 17.17 -27.06
N THR A 398 34.95 17.59 -28.29
CA THR A 398 34.06 18.74 -28.52
C THR A 398 32.74 18.52 -27.76
N THR A 399 32.25 19.54 -27.07
CA THR A 399 31.02 19.48 -26.28
C THR A 399 29.91 20.31 -26.91
N PHE A 400 28.68 19.84 -26.73
CA PHE A 400 27.45 20.50 -27.16
C PHE A 400 26.57 20.74 -25.94
N THR A 401 25.86 21.87 -25.92
CA THR A 401 24.90 22.20 -24.87
C THR A 401 23.52 21.73 -25.31
N VAL A 402 22.88 20.91 -24.48
CA VAL A 402 21.47 20.54 -24.63
C VAL A 402 20.71 21.15 -23.47
N ALA A 403 19.87 22.13 -23.74
CA ALA A 403 19.00 22.72 -22.74
C ALA A 403 17.75 21.84 -22.56
N TYR A 404 17.29 21.71 -21.32
CA TYR A 404 16.07 21.00 -20.97
C TYR A 404 15.17 21.88 -20.08
N ASP A 405 13.86 21.68 -20.21
CA ASP A 405 12.84 22.13 -19.27
C ASP A 405 12.04 20.87 -18.86
N ALA A 406 12.01 20.56 -17.57
CA ALA A 406 11.25 19.46 -16.99
C ALA A 406 10.14 20.04 -16.10
N ASP A 407 8.91 20.08 -16.61
CA ASP A 407 7.74 20.73 -15.98
C ASP A 407 8.04 22.13 -15.38
N GLY A 408 8.78 22.98 -16.11
CA GLY A 408 9.19 24.32 -15.70
C GLY A 408 10.53 24.40 -14.93
N SER A 409 11.17 23.26 -14.66
CA SER A 409 12.52 23.19 -14.10
C SER A 409 13.56 23.16 -15.22
N THR A 410 14.18 24.32 -15.48
CA THR A 410 15.15 24.48 -16.58
C THR A 410 16.58 24.13 -16.18
N GLY A 411 17.33 23.52 -17.10
CA GLY A 411 18.75 23.22 -16.94
C GLY A 411 19.48 22.99 -18.26
N GLU A 412 20.79 22.72 -18.19
CA GLU A 412 21.64 22.45 -19.34
C GLU A 412 22.51 21.20 -19.11
N LEU A 413 22.62 20.35 -20.14
CA LEU A 413 23.55 19.24 -20.22
C LEU A 413 24.73 19.63 -21.13
N THR A 414 25.96 19.39 -20.68
CA THR A 414 27.17 19.47 -21.51
C THR A 414 27.54 18.08 -22.00
N VAL A 415 27.26 17.77 -23.27
CA VAL A 415 27.42 16.43 -23.83
C VAL A 415 28.60 16.38 -24.82
N PRO A 416 29.66 15.57 -24.56
CA PRO A 416 30.79 15.43 -25.48
C PRO A 416 30.43 14.52 -26.67
N VAL A 417 31.04 14.77 -27.84
CA VAL A 417 30.89 13.89 -29.03
C VAL A 417 31.20 12.43 -28.69
N GLY A 418 30.24 11.54 -28.94
CA GLY A 418 30.35 10.11 -28.69
C GLY A 418 30.12 9.70 -27.23
N GLY A 419 29.86 10.65 -26.33
CA GLY A 419 29.47 10.40 -24.95
C GLY A 419 28.02 10.78 -24.67
N SER A 420 27.64 10.71 -23.40
CA SER A 420 26.30 11.02 -22.91
C SER A 420 26.35 11.86 -21.63
N ALA A 421 25.21 12.48 -21.30
CA ALA A 421 24.93 13.10 -20.01
C ALA A 421 23.49 12.75 -19.59
N THR A 422 23.23 12.71 -18.29
CA THR A 422 21.98 12.22 -17.72
C THR A 422 21.38 13.24 -16.76
N VAL A 423 20.07 13.47 -16.88
CA VAL A 423 19.24 14.04 -15.80
C VAL A 423 18.62 12.86 -15.07
N ALA A 424 18.88 12.75 -13.77
CA ALA A 424 18.32 11.69 -12.91
C ALA A 424 17.19 12.25 -12.04
N ASP A 425 16.53 11.37 -11.29
CA ASP A 425 15.55 11.70 -10.26
C ASP A 425 14.35 12.53 -10.78
N LEU A 426 13.94 12.29 -12.03
CA LEU A 426 12.78 12.94 -12.67
C LEU A 426 11.48 12.17 -12.35
N PRO A 427 10.43 12.81 -11.81
CA PRO A 427 9.14 12.15 -11.58
C PRO A 427 8.58 11.40 -12.81
N LEU A 428 7.97 10.24 -12.59
CA LEU A 428 7.19 9.58 -13.65
C LEU A 428 6.01 10.47 -14.08
N GLY A 429 5.79 10.55 -15.39
CA GLY A 429 4.80 11.44 -16.02
C GLY A 429 5.29 12.86 -16.31
N THR A 430 6.51 13.23 -15.94
CA THR A 430 7.08 14.55 -16.28
C THR A 430 7.30 14.70 -17.78
N GLU A 431 6.84 15.81 -18.37
CA GLU A 431 7.20 16.20 -19.73
C GLU A 431 8.54 16.95 -19.71
N VAL A 432 9.53 16.42 -20.44
CA VAL A 432 10.83 17.05 -20.66
C VAL A 432 10.90 17.61 -22.08
N VAL A 433 11.08 18.92 -22.17
CA VAL A 433 11.28 19.67 -23.42
C VAL A 433 12.79 19.87 -23.64
N LEU A 434 13.34 19.34 -24.73
CA LEU A 434 14.74 19.39 -25.09
C LEU A 434 15.00 20.34 -26.26
N SER A 435 16.14 21.04 -26.22
CA SER A 435 16.63 21.87 -27.34
C SER A 435 18.15 21.93 -27.37
N GLU A 436 18.72 22.25 -28.53
CA GLU A 436 20.15 22.53 -28.70
C GLU A 436 20.32 24.02 -29.02
N PRO A 437 20.46 24.92 -28.01
CA PRO A 437 20.36 26.36 -28.20
C PRO A 437 21.51 27.00 -29.00
N GLY A 438 22.59 26.25 -29.28
CA GLY A 438 23.71 26.74 -30.07
C GLY A 438 24.77 25.68 -30.32
N LEU A 439 25.52 25.86 -31.41
CA LEU A 439 26.53 24.91 -31.88
C LEU A 439 27.95 25.47 -31.72
N PRO A 440 28.94 24.63 -31.39
CA PRO A 440 30.33 25.06 -31.28
C PRO A 440 30.89 25.44 -32.66
N ALA A 441 31.62 26.56 -32.73
CA ALA A 441 32.35 26.93 -33.93
C ALA A 441 33.55 26.00 -34.12
N VAL A 442 33.61 25.33 -35.28
CA VAL A 442 34.70 24.43 -35.68
C VAL A 442 35.17 24.85 -37.07
N ASP A 443 36.47 25.14 -37.21
CA ASP A 443 37.04 25.57 -38.49
C ASP A 443 36.87 24.48 -39.56
N GLY A 444 36.31 24.86 -40.71
CA GLY A 444 36.07 23.92 -41.82
C GLY A 444 34.84 23.03 -41.66
N VAL A 445 33.92 23.37 -40.76
CA VAL A 445 32.61 22.72 -40.60
C VAL A 445 31.48 23.74 -40.77
N GLU A 446 30.52 23.43 -41.61
CA GLU A 446 29.20 24.05 -41.65
C GLU A 446 28.20 23.08 -41.02
N TRP A 447 27.36 23.54 -40.09
CA TRP A 447 26.42 22.68 -39.37
C TRP A 447 25.06 22.63 -40.08
N GLY A 448 24.65 21.43 -40.46
CA GLY A 448 23.29 21.13 -40.92
C GLY A 448 22.30 20.93 -39.76
N GLU A 449 21.04 20.65 -40.12
CA GLU A 449 19.94 20.44 -39.18
C GLU A 449 20.17 19.21 -38.29
N PRO A 450 19.93 19.30 -36.96
CA PRO A 450 20.07 18.18 -36.05
C PRO A 450 18.92 17.18 -36.19
N THR A 451 19.22 15.90 -35.97
CA THR A 451 18.24 14.81 -35.94
C THR A 451 18.20 14.15 -34.58
N TRP A 452 17.00 13.80 -34.13
CA TRP A 452 16.73 13.28 -32.79
C TRP A 452 16.16 11.87 -32.85
N GLN A 453 16.52 11.05 -31.86
CA GLN A 453 15.88 9.77 -31.60
C GLN A 453 15.54 9.66 -30.12
N VAL A 454 14.41 9.06 -29.80
CA VAL A 454 13.96 8.74 -28.44
C VAL A 454 13.68 7.24 -28.40
N ASP A 455 14.34 6.52 -27.51
CA ASP A 455 14.29 5.06 -27.35
C ASP A 455 14.49 4.27 -28.66
N GLY A 456 15.31 4.84 -29.55
CA GLY A 456 15.65 4.29 -30.87
C GLY A 456 14.66 4.61 -31.98
N ALA A 457 13.53 5.27 -31.70
CA ALA A 457 12.63 5.81 -32.72
C ALA A 457 13.05 7.23 -33.13
N ALA A 458 13.00 7.56 -34.42
CA ALA A 458 13.26 8.92 -34.90
C ALA A 458 12.10 9.86 -34.52
N VAL A 459 12.44 11.08 -34.08
CA VAL A 459 11.48 12.11 -33.67
C VAL A 459 11.79 13.42 -34.39
N GLU A 460 10.78 13.97 -35.05
CA GLU A 460 10.86 15.30 -35.66
C GLU A 460 10.66 16.38 -34.58
N PRO A 461 11.51 17.42 -34.51
CA PRO A 461 11.28 18.57 -33.64
C PRO A 461 9.99 19.32 -33.98
N GLY A 462 9.45 20.06 -33.00
CA GLY A 462 8.39 21.04 -33.24
C GLY A 462 8.87 22.26 -34.03
N ASP A 463 7.93 23.12 -34.44
CA ASP A 463 8.22 24.39 -35.16
C ASP A 463 9.14 25.35 -34.35
N ASP A 464 9.27 25.12 -33.04
CA ASP A 464 10.15 25.83 -32.10
C ASP A 464 11.57 25.21 -32.00
N GLY A 465 11.84 24.14 -32.73
CA GLY A 465 13.10 23.38 -32.69
C GLY A 465 13.25 22.47 -31.47
N THR A 466 12.18 22.26 -30.69
CA THR A 466 12.20 21.44 -29.46
C THR A 466 11.70 20.02 -29.68
N VAL A 467 12.18 19.08 -28.85
CA VAL A 467 11.67 17.71 -28.76
C VAL A 467 11.07 17.50 -27.38
N ARG A 468 9.84 16.97 -27.31
CA ARG A 468 9.13 16.69 -26.05
C ARG A 468 9.11 15.19 -25.77
N VAL A 469 9.40 14.80 -24.54
CA VAL A 469 9.45 13.39 -24.11
C VAL A 469 8.86 13.25 -22.71
N GLU A 470 8.00 12.25 -22.50
CA GLU A 470 7.42 11.94 -21.19
C GLU A 470 8.24 10.86 -20.48
N ILE A 471 8.52 11.03 -19.18
CA ILE A 471 9.18 10.00 -18.36
C ILE A 471 8.15 8.89 -18.02
N GLY A 472 8.03 7.91 -18.91
CA GLY A 472 7.05 6.83 -18.81
C GLY A 472 7.34 5.76 -17.75
N THR A 473 6.51 4.71 -17.71
CA THR A 473 6.62 3.61 -16.73
C THR A 473 7.87 2.75 -16.88
N THR A 474 8.58 2.84 -18.00
CA THR A 474 9.99 2.41 -18.12
C THR A 474 10.87 3.58 -17.71
N ALA A 475 11.38 3.54 -16.47
CA ALA A 475 12.01 4.66 -15.80
C ALA A 475 13.21 5.30 -16.56
N ASP A 476 13.91 4.60 -17.46
CA ASP A 476 15.05 5.16 -18.19
C ASP A 476 14.70 5.47 -19.65
N VAL A 477 14.79 6.75 -20.03
CA VAL A 477 14.57 7.26 -21.39
C VAL A 477 15.91 7.60 -22.06
N ALA A 478 16.13 7.08 -23.27
CA ALA A 478 17.37 7.23 -24.02
C ALA A 478 17.19 8.13 -25.26
N VAL A 479 17.82 9.31 -25.25
CA VAL A 479 17.81 10.26 -26.37
C VAL A 479 19.14 10.22 -27.13
N VAL A 480 19.09 10.24 -28.46
CA VAL A 480 20.27 10.40 -29.32
C VAL A 480 20.12 11.65 -30.19
N LEU A 481 21.03 12.61 -29.99
CA LEU A 481 21.10 13.86 -30.75
C LEU A 481 22.27 13.82 -31.74
N THR A 482 21.97 13.81 -33.03
CA THR A 482 22.96 13.73 -34.13
C THR A 482 22.98 15.01 -34.94
N ASN A 483 24.14 15.66 -35.04
CA ASN A 483 24.31 16.85 -35.90
C ASN A 483 25.13 16.52 -37.13
N THR A 484 24.79 17.15 -38.23
CA THR A 484 25.49 16.98 -39.51
C THR A 484 26.55 18.06 -39.64
N ALA A 485 27.81 17.65 -39.73
CA ALA A 485 28.97 18.48 -40.00
C ALA A 485 29.33 18.33 -41.49
N ASP A 486 29.02 19.34 -42.29
CA ASP A 486 29.27 19.34 -43.73
C ASP A 486 30.46 20.25 -44.10
N THR A 487 31.12 19.95 -45.22
CA THR A 487 32.21 20.78 -45.74
C THR A 487 31.65 22.10 -46.30
N PRO A 488 32.15 23.27 -45.85
CA PRO A 488 31.68 24.56 -46.35
C PRO A 488 31.84 24.64 -47.87
N VAL A 489 30.75 24.91 -48.59
CA VAL A 489 30.78 25.02 -50.04
C VAL A 489 31.60 26.24 -50.46
N GLU A 490 32.74 26.02 -51.14
CA GLU A 490 33.56 27.12 -51.63
C GLU A 490 32.73 27.98 -52.61
N PRO A 491 32.62 29.30 -52.40
CA PRO A 491 31.75 30.14 -53.22
C PRO A 491 32.22 30.09 -54.68
N THR A 492 31.33 29.61 -55.56
CA THR A 492 31.61 29.57 -57.00
C THR A 492 31.97 30.98 -57.47
N PRO A 493 33.15 31.18 -58.08
CA PRO A 493 33.62 32.52 -58.42
C PRO A 493 32.64 33.20 -59.36
N THR A 494 32.09 34.33 -58.94
CA THR A 494 31.11 35.10 -59.72
C THR A 494 31.72 35.47 -61.07
N PRO A 495 31.08 35.13 -62.21
CA PRO A 495 31.57 35.55 -63.52
C PRO A 495 31.70 37.07 -63.59
N PRO A 496 32.76 37.61 -64.22
CA PRO A 496 32.98 39.06 -64.27
C PRO A 496 31.81 39.76 -64.94
N THR A 497 31.30 40.82 -64.30
CA THR A 497 30.24 41.68 -64.82
C THR A 497 30.63 42.21 -66.20
N PRO A 498 29.79 42.08 -67.24
CA PRO A 498 30.13 42.57 -68.57
C PRO A 498 30.22 44.09 -68.59
N THR A 499 31.31 44.62 -69.14
CA THR A 499 31.50 46.06 -69.40
C THR A 499 30.35 46.62 -70.24
N PRO A 500 29.82 47.83 -69.94
CA PRO A 500 28.71 48.39 -70.70
C PRO A 500 29.12 48.71 -72.15
N THR A 501 28.41 48.13 -73.12
CA THR A 501 28.47 48.53 -74.53
C THR A 501 27.59 49.77 -74.77
N GLU A 502 28.06 50.70 -75.61
CA GLU A 502 27.35 51.95 -75.91
C GLU A 502 25.93 51.75 -76.50
N PRO A 503 24.98 52.68 -76.25
CA PRO A 503 23.61 52.57 -76.71
C PRO A 503 23.46 52.95 -78.19
N THR A 504 22.71 52.13 -78.95
CA THR A 504 22.26 52.47 -80.31
C THR A 504 20.76 52.79 -80.36
N THR A 505 20.42 53.76 -81.20
CA THR A 505 19.12 54.44 -81.30
C THR A 505 17.97 53.52 -81.78
N PRO A 506 16.75 53.64 -81.23
CA PRO A 506 15.63 52.75 -81.58
C PRO A 506 14.95 53.09 -82.91
N THR A 507 14.37 52.07 -83.55
CA THR A 507 13.44 52.22 -84.69
C THR A 507 12.05 51.66 -84.34
N ALA A 508 11.02 52.27 -84.93
CA ALA A 508 9.61 52.21 -84.52
C ALA A 508 8.86 50.89 -84.88
N PRO A 509 7.64 50.65 -84.34
CA PRO A 509 6.99 49.33 -84.32
C PRO A 509 6.09 49.06 -85.53
N VAL A 510 5.69 47.79 -85.71
CA VAL A 510 4.61 47.37 -86.61
C VAL A 510 3.71 46.29 -85.99
N THR A 511 2.43 46.38 -86.37
CA THR A 511 1.24 45.71 -85.83
C THR A 511 1.17 44.20 -86.11
N PRO A 512 0.63 43.37 -85.20
CA PRO A 512 0.20 42.01 -85.49
C PRO A 512 -1.29 41.93 -85.87
N ASP A 513 -1.62 41.05 -86.81
CA ASP A 513 -2.99 40.57 -87.05
C ASP A 513 -2.97 39.05 -87.35
N ALA A 514 -4.11 38.38 -87.15
CA ALA A 514 -4.32 36.92 -87.15
C ALA A 514 -4.33 36.29 -88.59
N PRO A 515 -4.75 35.02 -88.92
CA PRO A 515 -5.46 33.99 -88.12
C PRO A 515 -5.24 32.44 -88.39
N THR A 516 -5.54 31.61 -87.37
CA THR A 516 -6.19 30.24 -87.37
C THR A 516 -5.56 29.04 -88.21
N PRO A 517 -6.16 27.80 -88.37
CA PRO A 517 -5.54 26.53 -87.90
C PRO A 517 -5.39 25.42 -89.01
N PRO A 518 -5.05 24.12 -88.71
CA PRO A 518 -6.01 23.10 -88.19
C PRO A 518 -5.39 21.94 -87.33
N ALA A 519 -6.11 20.82 -87.18
CA ALA A 519 -5.72 19.51 -86.59
C ALA A 519 -5.02 18.59 -87.65
N ALA A 520 -4.73 17.27 -87.52
CA ALA A 520 -5.15 16.14 -86.65
C ALA A 520 -4.05 15.03 -86.74
N ASP A 521 -3.66 14.31 -85.68
CA ASP A 521 -4.28 13.13 -85.03
C ASP A 521 -3.90 11.75 -85.64
N GLY A 522 -3.77 10.71 -84.80
CA GLY A 522 -3.45 9.34 -85.21
C GLY A 522 -2.95 8.42 -84.08
N GLY A 523 -3.69 7.37 -83.74
CA GLY A 523 -3.35 6.45 -82.64
C GLY A 523 -3.98 5.05 -82.74
N SER A 524 -3.77 4.26 -81.68
CA SER A 524 -4.37 2.94 -81.34
C SER A 524 -3.83 2.54 -79.94
N ASP A 525 -4.46 1.75 -79.06
CA ASP A 525 -5.78 1.10 -79.01
C ASP A 525 -6.08 0.73 -77.53
N GLY A 526 -7.36 0.46 -77.16
CA GLY A 526 -7.68 -0.39 -75.98
C GLY A 526 -8.57 0.17 -74.84
N LEU A 527 -9.90 0.02 -75.00
CA LEU A 527 -10.94 -0.48 -74.04
C LEU A 527 -10.73 -0.32 -72.50
N ALA A 528 -11.70 -0.01 -71.62
CA ALA A 528 -13.16 0.27 -71.67
C ALA A 528 -13.57 1.05 -70.38
N THR A 529 -14.49 2.04 -70.37
CA THR A 529 -15.98 1.94 -70.21
C THR A 529 -16.45 1.17 -68.95
N THR A 530 -17.33 1.60 -68.03
CA THR A 530 -18.20 2.80 -67.76
C THR A 530 -18.37 2.95 -66.23
N GLY A 531 -18.66 4.12 -65.61
CA GLY A 531 -20.03 4.61 -65.27
C GLY A 531 -20.71 3.87 -64.09
N VAL A 532 -21.62 4.40 -63.24
CA VAL A 532 -22.32 5.71 -63.12
C VAL A 532 -22.73 5.91 -61.64
N GLN A 533 -23.13 7.12 -61.24
CA GLN A 533 -23.66 7.47 -59.91
C GLN A 533 -25.09 6.95 -59.61
N ALA A 534 -25.43 6.99 -58.30
CA ALA A 534 -26.66 7.59 -57.71
C ALA A 534 -27.93 6.74 -57.35
N TRP A 535 -28.23 6.78 -56.03
CA TRP A 535 -29.55 6.89 -55.33
C TRP A 535 -30.57 5.73 -55.40
N GLY A 536 -31.16 5.32 -54.24
CA GLY A 536 -32.40 4.48 -54.24
C GLY A 536 -32.79 3.68 -52.98
N VAL A 537 -33.34 4.36 -51.96
CA VAL A 537 -34.36 3.95 -50.93
C VAL A 537 -34.74 2.46 -50.67
N ALA A 538 -34.82 2.11 -49.36
CA ALA A 538 -35.98 1.45 -48.66
C ALA A 538 -35.76 0.14 -47.85
N LEU A 539 -36.09 0.24 -46.54
CA LEU A 539 -36.73 -0.75 -45.66
C LEU A 539 -36.11 -2.15 -45.40
N ALA A 540 -35.57 -2.31 -44.18
CA ALA A 540 -35.81 -3.51 -43.36
C ALA A 540 -35.82 -3.13 -41.86
N ALA A 541 -36.94 -3.37 -41.18
CA ALA A 541 -37.04 -3.23 -39.72
C ALA A 541 -36.83 -4.60 -39.02
N THR A 542 -36.78 -4.58 -37.68
CA THR A 542 -37.01 -5.73 -36.78
C THR A 542 -36.02 -6.93 -36.81
N VAL A 543 -34.80 -6.77 -36.24
CA VAL A 543 -34.12 -7.82 -35.44
C VAL A 543 -33.31 -7.25 -34.25
N LEU A 544 -33.84 -6.26 -33.50
CA LEU A 544 -33.28 -5.83 -32.21
C LEU A 544 -34.22 -6.14 -31.04
N VAL A 545 -34.76 -7.37 -31.04
CA VAL A 545 -35.58 -7.94 -29.95
C VAL A 545 -35.02 -9.30 -29.48
N VAL A 546 -33.99 -9.85 -30.13
CA VAL A 546 -33.48 -11.21 -29.87
C VAL A 546 -32.32 -11.26 -28.86
N LEU A 547 -31.68 -10.13 -28.54
CA LEU A 547 -30.69 -10.06 -27.44
C LEU A 547 -31.28 -9.62 -26.09
N GLY A 548 -32.51 -9.07 -26.07
CA GLY A 548 -33.19 -8.65 -24.84
C GLY A 548 -33.99 -9.74 -24.12
N VAL A 549 -34.18 -10.91 -24.72
CA VAL A 549 -35.03 -11.99 -24.19
C VAL A 549 -34.20 -13.11 -23.52
N THR A 550 -32.92 -13.26 -23.85
CA THR A 550 -32.05 -14.31 -23.31
C THR A 550 -31.66 -14.08 -21.84
N VAL A 551 -31.63 -12.83 -21.38
CA VAL A 551 -31.24 -12.46 -20.00
C VAL A 551 -32.40 -12.58 -18.99
N LEU A 552 -33.65 -12.62 -19.46
CA LEU A 552 -34.85 -12.66 -18.59
C LEU A 552 -35.47 -14.06 -18.41
N ALA A 553 -34.93 -15.08 -19.08
CA ALA A 553 -35.41 -16.46 -18.99
C ALA A 553 -34.61 -17.38 -18.04
N LEU A 554 -33.38 -17.02 -17.68
CA LEU A 554 -32.53 -17.83 -16.78
C LEU A 554 -32.73 -17.51 -15.28
N ARG A 555 -33.30 -16.35 -14.93
CA ARG A 555 -33.54 -15.92 -13.54
C ARG A 555 -34.87 -16.41 -12.95
N ARG A 556 -35.40 -17.53 -13.44
CA ARG A 556 -36.71 -18.10 -13.01
C ARG A 556 -36.72 -19.63 -12.88
N ARG A 557 -35.57 -20.24 -12.59
CA ARG A 557 -35.41 -21.70 -12.42
C ARG A 557 -34.55 -22.15 -11.22
N GLN A 558 -34.40 -21.31 -10.19
CA GLN A 558 -33.77 -21.70 -8.92
C GLN A 558 -34.60 -21.39 -7.65
N ASP A 559 -35.84 -20.91 -7.80
CA ASP A 559 -36.82 -20.83 -6.70
C ASP A 559 -38.07 -21.66 -7.05
N ALA A 560 -37.97 -22.99 -6.87
CA ALA A 560 -39.08 -23.95 -6.83
C ALA A 560 -38.62 -25.28 -6.23
#